data_AF-A0A3D4Q3Z7-F1
#
_entry.id   AF-A0A3D4Q3Z7-F1
#
_cell.length_a   1.000
_cell.length_b   1.000
_cell.length_c   1.000
_cell.angle_alpha   90.00
_cell.angle_beta   90.00
_cell.angle_gamma   90.00
#
_symmetry.space_group_name_H-M   'P 1'
#
loop_
_entity.id
_entity.type
_entity.pdbx_description
1 polymer ?
#
loop_
_entity_poly.entity_id
_entity_poly.type
_entity_poly.pdbx_seq_one_letter_code
_entity_poly.pdbx_strand_id
1 'polypeptide(L)'
;MIFIRASDFNKPTLIKLSEFSVAEWWIRQFDIPREHSAPEFSNVVSIGFDFVDNGQQELEIQKVELVGAWFSKETLYLTVLLLWLCLIIGEGVIRFAWFYIDSKRANQKIDEMAESYRKLEVEKQEFEVLSTTDKLTGIINRNGIDKFVKKVFQSNYEKSQLGVILFDIDHFKKINDTYGHDVGDRVLQGLAKLISANIREVDAFGRWGGEEFIIIAPQAKQENLKYLAEKLRSCVQLHTFEPDLPLQVTISLGISMVQAGDSFDSTLKKADMALYVAKNRGRNCVASNLDY
;
A
#
# COMPACT_ATOMS: atom_id res chain seq x y z
N MET A 1 4.89 55.54 -67.27
CA MET A 1 5.41 56.91 -67.35
C MET A 1 4.83 57.71 -66.20
N ILE A 2 5.66 58.53 -65.57
CA ILE A 2 5.26 59.50 -64.55
C ILE A 2 5.96 60.81 -64.91
N PHE A 3 5.27 61.94 -64.72
CA PHE A 3 5.87 63.25 -64.90
C PHE A 3 6.22 63.83 -63.54
N ILE A 4 7.50 64.09 -63.32
CA ILE A 4 8.02 64.68 -62.10
C ILE A 4 8.44 66.11 -62.42
N ARG A 5 8.09 67.07 -61.56
CA ARG A 5 8.49 68.46 -61.76
C ARG A 5 9.95 68.63 -61.38
N ALA A 6 10.67 69.48 -62.10
CA ALA A 6 12.07 69.81 -61.80
C ALA A 6 12.27 70.28 -60.34
N SER A 7 11.27 70.94 -59.76
CA SER A 7 11.28 71.39 -58.35
C SER A 7 11.39 70.26 -57.32
N ASP A 8 10.99 69.05 -57.70
CA ASP A 8 10.84 67.92 -56.78
C ASP A 8 12.14 67.11 -56.66
N PHE A 9 13.10 67.31 -57.57
CA PHE A 9 14.41 66.65 -57.55
C PHE A 9 15.38 67.17 -56.47
N ASN A 10 15.07 68.30 -55.82
CA ASN A 10 15.88 68.84 -54.72
C ASN A 10 15.67 68.11 -53.38
N LYS A 11 14.80 67.09 -53.33
CA LYS A 11 14.54 66.27 -52.14
C LYS A 11 14.42 64.79 -52.52
N PRO A 12 14.70 63.87 -51.58
CA PRO A 12 14.39 62.45 -51.79
C PRO A 12 12.91 62.29 -52.13
N THR A 13 12.62 61.77 -53.33
CA THR A 13 11.26 61.61 -53.84
C THR A 13 10.93 60.13 -53.90
N LEU A 14 9.94 59.71 -53.11
CA LEU A 14 9.41 58.35 -53.14
C LEU A 14 8.39 58.23 -54.28
N ILE A 15 8.72 57.47 -55.32
CA ILE A 15 7.82 57.20 -56.43
C ILE A 15 7.16 55.85 -56.19
N LYS A 16 5.83 55.82 -56.05
CA LYS A 16 5.10 54.55 -55.95
C LYS A 16 4.89 53.96 -57.35
N LEU A 17 5.01 52.64 -57.50
CA LEU A 17 4.75 51.97 -58.79
C LEU A 17 3.34 52.25 -59.33
N SER A 18 2.36 52.48 -58.44
CA SER A 18 0.99 52.86 -58.80
C SER A 18 0.86 54.23 -59.48
N GLU A 19 1.88 55.10 -59.41
CA GLU A 19 1.88 56.43 -60.02
C GLU A 19 2.27 56.39 -61.51
N PHE A 20 2.82 55.28 -61.98
CA PHE A 20 3.14 55.11 -63.39
C PHE A 20 1.88 54.75 -64.17
N SER A 21 1.69 55.40 -65.32
CA SER A 21 0.65 55.06 -66.29
C SER A 21 1.26 54.63 -67.63
N VAL A 22 0.53 53.87 -68.42
CA VAL A 22 0.93 53.62 -69.82
C VAL A 22 0.53 54.84 -70.63
N ALA A 23 1.44 55.34 -71.48
CA ALA A 23 1.17 56.56 -72.25
C ALA A 23 0.04 56.34 -73.26
N GLU A 24 -0.93 57.26 -73.31
CA GLU A 24 -2.11 57.11 -74.18
C GLU A 24 -1.77 56.96 -75.66
N TRP A 25 -0.75 57.68 -76.14
CA TRP A 25 -0.31 57.58 -77.52
C TRP A 25 0.17 56.17 -77.86
N TRP A 26 0.83 55.49 -76.92
CA TRP A 26 1.38 54.16 -77.12
C TRP A 26 0.26 53.12 -77.17
N ILE A 27 -0.72 53.23 -76.25
CA ILE A 27 -1.93 52.39 -76.26
C ILE A 27 -2.66 52.51 -77.61
N ARG A 28 -2.84 53.74 -78.10
CA ARG A 28 -3.54 54.00 -79.37
C ARG A 28 -2.73 53.56 -80.60
N GLN A 29 -1.41 53.73 -80.58
CA GLN A 29 -0.55 53.37 -81.72
C GLN A 29 -0.49 51.85 -81.92
N PHE A 30 -0.50 51.09 -80.83
CA PHE A 30 -0.37 49.63 -80.86
C PHE A 30 -1.70 48.89 -80.64
N ASP A 31 -2.83 49.60 -80.60
CA ASP A 31 -4.19 49.06 -80.44
C ASP A 31 -4.31 48.04 -79.29
N ILE A 32 -3.80 48.42 -78.11
CA ILE A 32 -3.69 47.51 -76.96
C ILE A 32 -5.06 47.29 -76.31
N PRO A 33 -5.50 46.03 -76.11
CA PRO A 33 -6.75 45.73 -75.40
C PRO A 33 -6.79 46.30 -73.99
N ARG A 34 -7.98 46.71 -73.53
CA ARG A 34 -8.18 47.33 -72.19
C ARG A 34 -7.63 46.47 -71.03
N GLU A 35 -7.69 45.15 -71.14
CA GLU A 35 -7.17 44.23 -70.11
C GLU A 35 -5.63 44.26 -69.98
N HIS A 36 -4.93 44.71 -71.03
CA HIS A 36 -3.48 44.84 -71.09
C HIS A 36 -2.99 46.30 -71.10
N SER A 37 -3.89 47.27 -70.98
CA SER A 37 -3.53 48.69 -70.97
C SER A 37 -3.12 49.22 -69.59
N ALA A 38 -3.25 48.39 -68.55
CA ALA A 38 -2.79 48.73 -67.20
C ALA A 38 -1.26 48.55 -67.08
N PRO A 39 -0.58 49.36 -66.24
CA PRO A 39 0.85 49.19 -66.00
C PRO A 39 1.13 47.85 -65.30
N GLU A 40 2.11 47.10 -65.82
CA GLU A 40 2.58 45.84 -65.24
C GLU A 40 4.07 45.95 -64.89
N PHE A 41 4.45 45.49 -63.69
CA PHE A 41 5.82 45.58 -63.16
C PHE A 41 6.44 44.22 -62.85
N SER A 42 5.83 43.13 -63.31
CA SER A 42 6.27 41.76 -63.05
C SER A 42 7.64 41.45 -63.69
N ASN A 43 8.01 42.14 -64.78
CA ASN A 43 9.26 41.94 -65.50
C ASN A 43 9.86 43.26 -66.03
N VAL A 44 10.29 44.14 -65.12
CA VAL A 44 10.95 45.41 -65.50
C VAL A 44 12.41 45.15 -65.84
N VAL A 45 12.76 45.25 -67.13
CA VAL A 45 14.13 45.01 -67.61
C VAL A 45 14.97 46.30 -67.65
N SER A 46 14.34 47.46 -67.83
CA SER A 46 15.00 48.76 -67.88
C SER A 46 14.11 49.87 -67.34
N ILE A 47 14.72 50.87 -66.72
CA ILE A 47 14.07 52.12 -66.31
C ILE A 47 14.78 53.26 -67.02
N GLY A 48 14.04 54.05 -67.78
CA GLY A 48 14.55 55.22 -68.52
C GLY A 48 14.01 56.52 -67.94
N PHE A 49 14.77 57.60 -68.14
CA PHE A 49 14.38 58.97 -67.80
C PHE A 49 14.44 59.80 -69.07
N ASP A 50 13.33 60.44 -69.43
CA ASP A 50 13.23 61.33 -70.58
C ASP A 50 12.95 62.77 -70.13
N PHE A 51 13.63 63.73 -70.75
CA PHE A 51 13.42 65.16 -70.52
C PHE A 51 12.55 65.74 -71.62
N VAL A 52 11.59 66.60 -71.26
CA VAL A 52 10.64 67.20 -72.22
C VAL A 52 11.25 68.41 -72.97
N ASP A 53 12.39 68.92 -72.52
CA ASP A 53 13.06 70.09 -73.10
C ASP A 53 14.34 69.71 -73.88
N ASN A 54 14.63 70.42 -74.97
CA ASN A 54 15.74 70.14 -75.90
C ASN A 54 17.10 70.71 -75.44
N GLY A 55 17.18 71.23 -74.22
CA GLY A 55 18.43 71.72 -73.62
C GLY A 55 19.34 70.59 -73.11
N GLN A 56 20.66 70.83 -73.02
CA GLN A 56 21.55 69.91 -72.31
C GLN A 56 21.19 69.89 -70.83
N GLN A 57 20.72 68.74 -70.34
CA GLN A 57 20.46 68.49 -68.93
C GLN A 57 21.33 67.33 -68.45
N GLU A 58 21.92 67.48 -67.28
CA GLU A 58 22.73 66.45 -66.62
C GLU A 58 21.96 65.93 -65.41
N LEU A 59 21.83 64.60 -65.32
CA LEU A 59 21.15 63.92 -64.22
C LEU A 59 22.17 63.04 -63.48
N GLU A 60 22.40 63.35 -62.22
CA GLU A 60 23.25 62.54 -61.33
C GLU A 60 22.37 61.69 -60.40
N ILE A 61 22.42 60.37 -60.56
CA ILE A 61 21.71 59.43 -59.69
C ILE A 61 22.63 59.02 -58.54
N GLN A 62 22.35 59.53 -57.33
CA GLN A 62 23.17 59.23 -56.16
C GLN A 62 22.91 57.83 -55.57
N LYS A 63 21.65 57.37 -55.54
CA LYS A 63 21.27 56.06 -54.99
C LYS A 63 19.93 55.59 -55.54
N VAL A 64 19.81 54.27 -55.74
CA VAL A 64 18.54 53.59 -55.98
C VAL A 64 18.35 52.54 -54.89
N GLU A 65 17.21 52.58 -54.19
CA GLU A 65 16.85 51.60 -53.17
C GLU A 65 15.50 50.97 -53.51
N LEU A 66 15.45 49.63 -53.46
CA LEU A 66 14.20 48.88 -53.54
C LEU A 66 13.71 48.63 -52.11
N VAL A 67 12.57 49.22 -51.75
CA VAL A 67 12.00 49.11 -50.41
C VAL A 67 10.77 48.21 -50.47
N GLY A 68 10.81 47.08 -49.76
CA GLY A 68 9.72 46.10 -49.68
C GLY A 68 9.88 45.16 -48.49
N ALA A 69 8.76 44.60 -48.01
CA ALA A 69 8.79 43.58 -46.96
C ALA A 69 9.26 42.24 -47.53
N TRP A 70 10.23 41.61 -46.89
CA TRP A 70 10.73 40.28 -47.28
C TRP A 70 9.67 39.18 -47.09
N PHE A 71 8.75 39.39 -46.13
CA PHE A 71 7.65 38.48 -45.83
C PHE A 71 6.36 39.26 -45.66
N SER A 72 5.24 38.64 -46.05
CA SER A 72 3.93 39.14 -45.67
C SER A 72 3.74 39.05 -44.15
N LYS A 73 2.91 39.93 -43.57
CA LYS A 73 2.63 39.91 -42.13
C LYS A 73 1.97 38.59 -41.73
N GLU A 74 1.12 38.05 -42.60
CA GLU A 74 0.43 36.78 -42.46
C GLU A 74 1.41 35.62 -42.35
N THR A 75 2.43 35.57 -43.22
CA THR A 75 3.49 34.57 -43.17
C THR A 75 4.30 34.68 -41.86
N LEU A 76 4.61 35.90 -41.42
CA LEU A 76 5.35 36.11 -40.17
C LEU A 76 4.54 35.68 -38.94
N TYR A 77 3.23 36.00 -38.88
CA TYR A 77 2.40 35.57 -37.76
C TYR A 77 2.22 34.06 -37.73
N LEU A 78 2.02 33.42 -38.90
CA LEU A 78 1.89 31.98 -38.98
C LEU A 78 3.16 31.26 -38.55
N THR A 79 4.35 31.73 -38.95
CA THR A 79 5.62 31.11 -38.54
C THR A 79 5.85 31.22 -37.04
N VAL A 80 5.57 32.38 -36.44
CA VAL A 80 5.66 32.57 -34.99
C VAL A 80 4.69 31.64 -34.26
N LEU A 81 3.43 31.52 -34.71
CA LEU A 81 2.45 30.61 -34.11
C LEU A 81 2.87 29.15 -34.21
N LEU A 82 3.37 28.72 -35.38
CA LEU A 82 3.87 27.35 -35.57
C LEU A 82 5.08 27.07 -34.67
N LEU A 83 5.98 28.04 -34.51
CA LEU A 83 7.12 27.90 -33.62
C LEU A 83 6.67 27.73 -32.17
N TRP A 84 5.74 28.55 -31.69
CA TRP A 84 5.16 28.39 -30.35
C TRP A 84 4.46 27.05 -30.16
N LEU A 85 3.68 26.61 -31.16
CA LEU A 85 3.01 25.33 -31.13
C LEU A 85 4.01 24.17 -31.01
N CYS A 86 5.08 24.20 -31.80
CA CYS A 86 6.16 23.20 -31.74
C CYS A 86 6.85 23.18 -30.36
N LEU A 87 7.11 24.34 -29.77
CA LEU A 87 7.71 24.43 -28.43
C LEU A 87 6.80 23.83 -27.35
N ILE A 88 5.51 24.16 -27.37
CA ILE A 88 4.53 23.64 -26.41
C ILE A 88 4.39 22.12 -26.54
N ILE A 89 4.31 21.61 -27.78
CA ILE A 89 4.23 20.17 -28.03
C ILE A 89 5.50 19.48 -27.54
N GLY A 90 6.68 20.03 -27.84
CA GLY A 90 7.97 19.48 -27.41
C GLY A 90 8.06 19.40 -25.88
N GLU A 91 7.69 20.46 -25.17
CA GLU A 91 7.66 20.47 -23.71
C GLU A 91 6.67 19.43 -23.16
N GLY A 92 5.48 19.34 -23.75
CA GLY A 92 4.45 18.38 -23.36
C GLY A 92 4.93 16.92 -23.52
N VAL A 93 5.59 16.61 -24.63
CA VAL A 93 6.16 15.27 -24.88
C VAL A 93 7.25 14.93 -23.86
N ILE A 94 8.14 15.89 -23.56
CA ILE A 94 9.21 15.68 -22.56
C ILE A 94 8.59 15.43 -21.18
N ARG A 95 7.64 16.27 -20.75
CA ARG A 95 6.96 16.10 -19.46
C ARG A 95 6.19 14.77 -19.39
N PHE A 96 5.49 14.39 -20.46
CA PHE A 96 4.77 13.13 -20.53
C PHE A 96 5.71 11.93 -20.43
N ALA A 97 6.84 11.95 -21.14
CA ALA A 97 7.84 10.88 -21.05
C ALA A 97 8.41 10.75 -19.63
N TRP A 98 8.74 11.88 -18.98
CA TRP A 98 9.18 11.90 -17.59
C TRP A 98 8.13 11.33 -16.65
N PHE A 99 6.88 11.78 -16.76
CA PHE A 99 5.76 11.32 -15.94
C PHE A 99 5.48 9.82 -16.15
N TYR A 100 5.54 9.34 -17.40
CA TYR A 100 5.33 7.93 -17.72
C TYR A 100 6.40 7.03 -17.07
N ILE A 101 7.67 7.43 -17.14
CA ILE A 101 8.77 6.71 -16.50
C ILE A 101 8.64 6.74 -14.98
N ASP A 102 8.32 7.90 -14.41
CA ASP A 102 8.17 8.05 -12.96
C ASP A 102 7.00 7.23 -12.42
N SER A 103 5.85 7.25 -13.10
CA SER A 103 4.68 6.44 -12.76
C SER A 103 5.00 4.94 -12.76
N LYS A 104 5.80 4.47 -13.73
CA LYS A 104 6.23 3.07 -13.77
C LYS A 104 7.14 2.71 -12.58
N ARG A 105 8.06 3.59 -12.19
CA ARG A 105 8.92 3.40 -11.01
C ARG A 105 8.13 3.42 -9.71
N ALA A 106 7.12 4.29 -9.62
CA ALA A 106 6.24 4.36 -8.46
C ALA A 106 5.45 3.05 -8.29
N ASN A 107 4.92 2.50 -9.39
CA ASN A 107 4.22 1.21 -9.36
C ASN A 107 5.14 0.06 -8.94
N GLN A 108 6.38 0.01 -9.44
CA GLN A 108 7.35 -1.02 -9.00
C GLN A 108 7.63 -0.96 -7.50
N LYS A 109 7.79 0.25 -6.94
CA LYS A 109 7.97 0.41 -5.48
C LYS A 109 6.75 -0.05 -4.69
N ILE A 110 5.54 0.19 -5.21
CA ILE A 110 4.30 -0.29 -4.57
C ILE A 110 4.29 -1.83 -4.54
N ASP A 111 4.65 -2.48 -5.65
CA ASP A 111 4.71 -3.94 -5.72
C ASP A 111 5.78 -4.53 -4.79
N GLU A 112 6.98 -3.95 -4.77
CA GLU A 112 8.07 -4.33 -3.86
C GLU A 112 7.67 -4.17 -2.39
N MET A 113 7.00 -3.06 -2.06
CA MET A 113 6.52 -2.78 -0.71
C MET A 113 5.42 -3.77 -0.31
N ALA A 114 4.49 -4.08 -1.22
CA ALA A 114 3.44 -5.09 -0.98
C ALA A 114 4.04 -6.48 -0.71
N GLU A 115 5.07 -6.88 -1.46
CA GLU A 115 5.76 -8.15 -1.23
C GLU A 115 6.50 -8.18 0.12
N SER A 116 7.20 -7.09 0.45
CA SER A 116 7.88 -6.94 1.74
C SER A 116 6.91 -7.00 2.92
N TYR A 117 5.76 -6.31 2.81
CA TYR A 117 4.70 -6.38 3.82
C TYR A 117 4.17 -7.80 4.00
N ARG A 118 3.96 -8.53 2.90
CA ARG A 118 3.50 -9.92 2.96
C ARG A 118 4.52 -10.80 3.69
N LYS A 119 5.82 -10.66 3.40
CA LYS A 119 6.88 -11.39 4.11
C LYS A 119 6.88 -11.06 5.60
N LEU A 120 6.82 -9.78 5.95
CA LEU A 120 6.81 -9.34 7.34
C LEU A 120 5.62 -9.91 8.11
N GLU A 121 4.44 -9.98 7.48
CA GLU A 121 3.25 -10.53 8.14
C GLU A 121 3.35 -12.05 8.35
N VAL A 122 3.92 -12.80 7.39
CA VAL A 122 4.19 -14.23 7.55
C VAL A 122 5.19 -14.47 8.67
N GLU A 123 6.33 -13.76 8.67
CA GLU A 123 7.34 -13.87 9.74
C GLU A 123 6.73 -13.54 11.10
N LYS A 124 5.93 -12.48 11.19
CA LYS A 124 5.23 -12.11 12.42
C LYS A 124 4.31 -13.22 12.91
N GLN A 125 3.54 -13.86 12.02
CA GLN A 125 2.67 -14.98 12.39
C GLN A 125 3.48 -16.18 12.91
N GLU A 126 4.59 -16.51 12.25
CA GLU A 126 5.49 -17.58 12.71
C GLU A 126 6.07 -17.27 14.10
N PHE A 127 6.54 -16.03 14.31
CA PHE A 127 7.00 -15.57 15.62
C PHE A 127 5.91 -15.61 16.68
N GLU A 128 4.67 -15.25 16.33
CA GLU A 128 3.54 -15.34 17.25
C GLU A 128 3.25 -16.77 17.67
N VAL A 129 3.24 -17.73 16.73
CA VAL A 129 3.05 -19.15 17.04
C VAL A 129 4.20 -19.66 17.93
N LEU A 130 5.45 -19.40 17.55
CA LEU A 130 6.63 -19.81 18.33
C LEU A 130 6.65 -19.21 19.74
N SER A 131 6.14 -17.99 19.89
CA SER A 131 6.08 -17.30 21.18
C SER A 131 4.93 -17.78 22.06
N THR A 132 3.86 -18.33 21.48
CA THR A 132 2.60 -18.64 22.19
C THR A 132 2.27 -20.12 22.28
N THR A 133 3.03 -21.00 21.62
CA THR A 133 2.85 -22.46 21.65
C THR A 133 3.96 -23.15 22.46
N ASP A 134 3.60 -24.18 23.21
CA ASP A 134 4.54 -25.08 23.88
C ASP A 134 5.10 -26.08 22.86
N LYS A 135 6.43 -26.13 22.72
CA LYS A 135 7.10 -26.95 21.69
C LYS A 135 6.90 -28.46 21.88
N LEU A 136 6.76 -28.93 23.13
CA LEU A 136 6.63 -30.36 23.41
C LEU A 136 5.22 -30.87 23.12
N THR A 137 4.22 -30.13 23.63
CA THR A 137 2.81 -30.58 23.65
C THR A 137 1.97 -30.02 22.50
N GLY A 138 2.41 -28.94 21.86
CA GLY A 138 1.71 -28.30 20.73
C GLY A 138 0.51 -27.43 21.13
N ILE A 139 0.15 -27.38 22.41
CA ILE A 139 -0.89 -26.48 22.94
C ILE A 139 -0.31 -25.10 23.27
N ILE A 140 -1.13 -24.12 23.63
CA ILE A 140 -0.61 -22.79 23.97
C ILE A 140 0.25 -22.84 25.24
N ASN A 141 1.29 -22.03 25.29
CA ASN A 141 2.13 -21.86 26.47
C ASN A 141 1.54 -20.75 27.38
N ARG A 142 2.21 -20.49 28.51
CA ARG A 142 1.85 -19.43 29.45
C ARG A 142 1.64 -18.06 28.79
N ASN A 143 2.51 -17.65 27.87
CA ASN A 143 2.35 -16.38 27.15
C ASN A 143 1.10 -16.37 26.25
N GLY A 144 0.78 -17.51 25.63
CA GLY A 144 -0.44 -17.70 24.84
C GLY A 144 -1.70 -17.55 25.71
N ILE A 145 -1.69 -18.13 26.91
CA ILE A 145 -2.78 -17.97 27.89
C ILE A 145 -2.94 -16.51 28.30
N ASP A 146 -1.85 -15.82 28.65
CA ASP A 146 -1.90 -14.40 29.04
C ASP A 146 -2.48 -13.52 27.92
N LYS A 147 -2.12 -13.78 26.66
CA LYS A 147 -2.71 -13.10 25.50
C LYS A 147 -4.20 -13.40 25.34
N PHE A 148 -4.59 -14.67 25.48
CA PHE A 148 -6.00 -15.08 25.37
C PHE A 148 -6.86 -14.41 26.45
N VAL A 149 -6.41 -14.44 27.69
CA VAL A 149 -7.08 -13.80 28.83
C VAL A 149 -7.22 -12.30 28.60
N LYS A 150 -6.15 -11.60 28.19
CA LYS A 150 -6.23 -10.16 27.87
C LYS A 150 -7.31 -9.86 26.84
N LYS A 151 -7.40 -10.66 25.78
CA LYS A 151 -8.43 -10.53 24.74
C LYS A 151 -9.84 -10.73 25.31
N VAL A 152 -10.05 -11.76 26.12
CA VAL A 152 -11.34 -12.05 26.77
C VAL A 152 -11.75 -10.93 27.73
N PHE A 153 -10.82 -10.41 28.53
CA PHE A 153 -11.08 -9.31 29.48
C PHE A 153 -11.36 -7.96 28.81
N GLN A 154 -10.86 -7.74 27.59
CA GLN A 154 -11.12 -6.55 26.77
C GLN A 154 -12.44 -6.61 26.02
N SER A 155 -12.90 -7.81 25.67
CA SER A 155 -14.21 -8.00 25.05
C SER A 155 -15.37 -7.76 26.03
N ASN A 156 -16.52 -7.31 25.53
CA ASN A 156 -17.76 -7.02 26.30
C ASN A 156 -18.41 -8.26 26.96
N TYR A 157 -17.68 -9.34 27.20
CA TYR A 157 -18.21 -10.49 27.93
C TYR A 157 -18.49 -10.08 29.37
N GLU A 158 -19.58 -10.61 29.91
CA GLU A 158 -19.78 -10.61 31.36
C GLU A 158 -18.61 -11.36 32.00
N LYS A 159 -17.67 -10.60 32.60
CA LYS A 159 -16.48 -11.15 33.26
C LYS A 159 -16.82 -12.22 34.31
N SER A 160 -18.04 -12.18 34.86
CA SER A 160 -18.62 -13.14 35.81
C SER A 160 -18.84 -14.56 35.25
N GLN A 161 -18.58 -14.80 33.96
CA GLN A 161 -18.72 -16.12 33.33
C GLN A 161 -17.39 -16.70 32.82
N LEU A 162 -16.25 -16.26 33.36
CA LEU A 162 -14.95 -16.84 33.02
C LEU A 162 -14.50 -17.84 34.10
N GLY A 163 -14.38 -19.11 33.70
CA GLY A 163 -13.87 -20.17 34.56
C GLY A 163 -12.38 -20.43 34.33
N VAL A 164 -11.65 -20.77 35.39
CA VAL A 164 -10.25 -21.20 35.36
C VAL A 164 -10.15 -22.58 35.98
N ILE A 165 -9.51 -23.50 35.26
CA ILE A 165 -9.12 -24.82 35.77
C ILE A 165 -7.61 -24.88 35.72
N LEU A 166 -6.97 -25.04 36.86
CA LEU A 166 -5.54 -25.33 36.96
C LEU A 166 -5.38 -26.78 37.41
N PHE A 167 -4.54 -27.56 36.74
CA PHE A 167 -4.34 -28.96 37.08
C PHE A 167 -2.91 -29.42 36.87
N ASP A 168 -2.59 -30.52 37.51
CA ASP A 168 -1.24 -31.07 37.59
C ASP A 168 -1.30 -32.59 37.56
N ILE A 169 -0.28 -33.20 36.94
CA ILE A 169 -0.16 -34.65 36.84
C ILE A 169 0.32 -35.24 38.17
N ASP A 170 -0.51 -36.11 38.74
CA ASP A 170 -0.21 -36.74 40.01
C ASP A 170 1.03 -37.64 39.89
N HIS A 171 2.01 -37.41 40.78
CA HIS A 171 3.24 -38.19 40.85
C HIS A 171 4.10 -38.17 39.57
N PHE A 172 4.03 -37.12 38.75
CA PHE A 172 4.80 -37.02 37.50
C PHE A 172 6.30 -37.20 37.68
N LYS A 173 6.89 -36.64 38.74
CA LYS A 173 8.31 -36.89 39.07
C LYS A 173 8.62 -38.39 39.21
N LYS A 174 7.74 -39.18 39.82
CA LYS A 174 7.92 -40.65 39.95
C LYS A 174 7.88 -41.33 38.58
N ILE A 175 7.08 -40.84 37.65
CA ILE A 175 7.03 -41.35 36.27
C ILE A 175 8.39 -41.10 35.60
N ASN A 176 8.92 -39.88 35.68
CA ASN A 176 10.24 -39.55 35.12
C ASN A 176 11.36 -40.37 35.78
N ASP A 177 11.35 -40.48 37.10
CA ASP A 177 12.39 -41.20 37.85
C ASP A 177 12.36 -42.72 37.56
N THR A 178 11.18 -43.28 37.25
CA THR A 178 11.01 -44.73 37.01
C THR A 178 11.22 -45.12 35.54
N TYR A 179 10.72 -44.29 34.61
CA TYR A 179 10.63 -44.63 33.19
C TYR A 179 11.46 -43.73 32.27
N GLY A 180 12.13 -42.72 32.84
CA GLY A 180 12.92 -41.75 32.10
C GLY A 180 12.10 -40.57 31.55
N HIS A 181 12.81 -39.49 31.24
CA HIS A 181 12.20 -38.26 30.75
C HIS A 181 11.46 -38.43 29.42
N ASP A 182 11.94 -39.29 28.51
CA ASP A 182 11.27 -39.54 27.22
C ASP A 182 9.86 -40.09 27.39
N VAL A 183 9.63 -40.92 28.41
CA VAL A 183 8.30 -41.46 28.74
C VAL A 183 7.42 -40.37 29.34
N GLY A 184 7.97 -39.54 30.25
CA GLY A 184 7.26 -38.39 30.79
C GLY A 184 6.81 -37.40 29.71
N ASP A 185 7.68 -37.13 28.74
CA ASP A 185 7.39 -36.25 27.60
C ASP A 185 6.24 -36.78 26.75
N ARG A 186 6.20 -38.10 26.50
CA ARG A 186 5.07 -38.72 25.78
C ARG A 186 3.78 -38.73 26.59
N VAL A 187 3.85 -38.87 27.92
CA VAL A 187 2.69 -38.69 28.80
C VAL A 187 2.14 -37.27 28.69
N LEU A 188 3.00 -36.24 28.71
CA LEU A 188 2.59 -34.85 28.53
C LEU A 188 1.93 -34.61 27.17
N GLN A 189 2.50 -35.17 26.09
CA GLN A 189 1.93 -35.10 24.74
C GLN A 189 0.59 -35.82 24.62
N GLY A 190 0.48 -37.02 25.20
CA GLY A 190 -0.76 -37.79 25.24
C GLY A 190 -1.86 -37.06 26.02
N LEU A 191 -1.49 -36.47 27.16
CA LEU A 191 -2.42 -35.71 27.99
C LEU A 191 -2.93 -34.48 27.25
N ALA A 192 -2.03 -33.74 26.60
CA ALA A 192 -2.41 -32.59 25.79
C ALA A 192 -3.43 -32.97 24.70
N LYS A 193 -3.16 -34.04 23.94
CA LYS A 193 -4.09 -34.55 22.91
C LYS A 193 -5.44 -34.98 23.49
N LEU A 194 -5.43 -35.72 24.60
CA LEU A 194 -6.63 -36.21 25.26
C LEU A 194 -7.52 -35.07 25.75
N ILE A 195 -6.93 -34.07 26.42
CA ILE A 195 -7.67 -32.93 26.95
C ILE A 195 -8.19 -32.06 25.81
N SER A 196 -7.37 -31.76 24.80
CA SER A 196 -7.79 -30.99 23.61
C SER A 196 -9.01 -31.61 22.91
N ALA A 197 -9.10 -32.95 22.84
CA ALA A 197 -10.25 -33.65 22.25
C ALA A 197 -11.51 -33.61 23.12
N ASN A 198 -11.42 -33.19 24.39
CA ASN A 198 -12.50 -33.26 25.37
C ASN A 198 -13.02 -31.89 25.86
N ILE A 199 -12.43 -30.79 25.38
CA ILE A 199 -12.83 -29.41 25.64
C ILE A 199 -13.47 -28.78 24.39
N ARG A 200 -14.09 -27.60 24.54
CA ARG A 200 -14.71 -26.88 23.41
C ARG A 200 -13.65 -26.06 22.66
N GLU A 201 -13.89 -25.77 21.38
CA GLU A 201 -12.99 -24.90 20.59
C GLU A 201 -12.85 -23.48 21.16
N VAL A 202 -13.85 -23.01 21.91
CA VAL A 202 -13.83 -21.70 22.56
C VAL A 202 -13.02 -21.68 23.86
N ASP A 203 -12.71 -22.84 24.43
CA ASP A 203 -11.91 -22.97 25.65
C ASP A 203 -10.42 -22.88 25.28
N ALA A 204 -9.66 -22.07 26.03
CA ALA A 204 -8.21 -22.00 25.82
C ALA A 204 -7.51 -22.98 26.76
N PHE A 205 -6.68 -23.86 26.22
CA PHE A 205 -5.97 -24.87 26.97
C PHE A 205 -4.47 -24.77 26.74
N GLY A 206 -3.71 -24.63 27.82
CA GLY A 206 -2.28 -24.41 27.74
C GLY A 206 -1.46 -25.07 28.82
N ARG A 207 -0.16 -25.18 28.56
CA ARG A 207 0.85 -25.63 29.53
C ARG A 207 1.33 -24.43 30.34
N TRP A 208 1.09 -24.47 31.65
CA TRP A 208 1.39 -23.37 32.57
C TRP A 208 2.79 -23.50 33.19
N GLY A 209 3.21 -24.75 33.45
CA GLY A 209 4.48 -25.10 34.05
C GLY A 209 5.05 -26.41 33.50
N GLY A 210 5.97 -27.04 34.23
CA GLY A 210 6.59 -28.30 33.80
C GLY A 210 5.57 -29.42 33.61
N GLU A 211 4.80 -29.72 34.65
CA GLU A 211 3.74 -30.74 34.67
C GLU A 211 2.34 -30.14 34.92
N GLU A 212 2.26 -28.81 34.87
CA GLU A 212 1.07 -28.03 35.18
C GLU A 212 0.41 -27.49 33.92
N PHE A 213 -0.91 -27.56 33.89
CA PHE A 213 -1.75 -27.17 32.77
C PHE A 213 -2.91 -26.30 33.23
N ILE A 214 -3.38 -25.44 32.34
CA ILE A 214 -4.45 -24.49 32.60
C ILE A 214 -5.49 -24.52 31.48
N ILE A 215 -6.77 -24.46 31.85
CA ILE A 215 -7.88 -24.24 30.94
C ILE A 215 -8.62 -22.97 31.35
N ILE A 216 -8.85 -22.10 30.37
CA ILE A 216 -9.68 -20.91 30.49
C ILE A 216 -10.97 -21.18 29.73
N ALA A 217 -12.08 -21.25 30.46
CA ALA A 217 -13.40 -21.56 29.91
C ALA A 217 -14.27 -20.28 29.91
N PRO A 218 -14.36 -19.55 28.78
CA PRO A 218 -15.27 -18.41 28.67
C PRO A 218 -16.73 -18.88 28.64
N GLN A 219 -17.62 -18.01 29.09
CA GLN A 219 -19.07 -18.25 29.18
C GLN A 219 -19.42 -19.54 29.95
N ALA A 220 -18.63 -19.88 30.96
CA ALA A 220 -18.88 -21.01 31.82
C ALA A 220 -19.74 -20.57 33.02
N LYS A 221 -20.69 -21.43 33.40
CA LYS A 221 -21.29 -21.40 34.74
C LYS A 221 -20.47 -22.30 35.65
N GLN A 222 -20.48 -22.03 36.95
CA GLN A 222 -19.72 -22.79 37.94
C GLN A 222 -20.01 -24.30 37.88
N GLU A 223 -21.28 -24.69 37.77
CA GLU A 223 -21.70 -26.09 37.67
C GLU A 223 -21.10 -26.77 36.42
N ASN A 224 -21.11 -26.08 35.28
CA ASN A 224 -20.53 -26.56 34.03
C ASN A 224 -19.00 -26.68 34.13
N LEU A 225 -18.34 -25.75 34.83
CA LEU A 225 -16.90 -25.80 35.05
C LEU A 225 -16.51 -27.02 35.91
N LYS A 226 -17.27 -27.28 36.98
CA LYS A 226 -17.07 -28.45 37.84
C LYS A 226 -17.32 -29.74 37.07
N TYR A 227 -18.39 -29.81 36.29
CA TYR A 227 -18.69 -30.95 35.43
C TYR A 227 -17.57 -31.20 34.42
N LEU A 228 -17.06 -30.15 33.77
CA LEU A 228 -15.93 -30.25 32.84
C LEU A 228 -14.69 -30.78 33.55
N ALA A 229 -14.33 -30.25 34.72
CA ALA A 229 -13.17 -30.70 35.49
C ALA A 229 -13.27 -32.19 35.87
N GLU A 230 -14.44 -32.64 36.35
CA GLU A 230 -14.67 -34.05 36.71
C GLU A 230 -14.67 -34.98 35.49
N LYS A 231 -15.22 -34.51 34.37
CA LYS A 231 -15.15 -35.22 33.08
C LYS A 231 -13.69 -35.44 32.70
N LEU A 232 -12.88 -34.37 32.69
CA LEU A 232 -11.46 -34.45 32.30
C LEU A 232 -10.67 -35.37 33.24
N ARG A 233 -10.87 -35.24 34.56
CA ARG A 233 -10.28 -36.13 35.57
C ARG A 233 -10.58 -37.60 35.26
N SER A 234 -11.84 -37.92 35.02
CA SER A 234 -12.30 -39.28 34.72
C SER A 234 -11.74 -39.79 33.39
N CYS A 235 -11.72 -38.95 32.35
CA CYS A 235 -11.12 -39.28 31.06
C CYS A 235 -9.64 -39.63 31.18
N VAL A 236 -8.87 -38.85 31.96
CA VAL A 236 -7.44 -39.10 32.19
C VAL A 236 -7.24 -40.40 32.97
N GLN A 237 -7.99 -40.59 34.06
CA GLN A 237 -7.89 -41.81 34.89
C GLN A 237 -8.19 -43.09 34.10
N LEU A 238 -9.08 -43.04 33.12
CA LEU A 238 -9.46 -44.18 32.28
C LEU A 238 -8.56 -44.36 31.05
N HIS A 239 -7.71 -43.38 30.74
CA HIS A 239 -6.85 -43.44 29.57
C HIS A 239 -5.55 -44.17 29.90
N THR A 240 -5.23 -45.17 29.08
CA THR A 240 -3.91 -45.83 29.12
C THR A 240 -2.93 -45.02 28.30
N PHE A 241 -1.97 -44.40 28.98
CA PHE A 241 -0.85 -43.72 28.36
C PHE A 241 0.22 -44.75 27.97
N GLU A 242 1.00 -44.45 26.93
CA GLU A 242 2.07 -45.31 26.39
C GLU A 242 1.60 -46.69 25.86
N PRO A 243 1.61 -46.92 24.53
CA PRO A 243 1.15 -48.19 23.95
C PRO A 243 1.99 -49.39 24.36
N ASP A 244 3.31 -49.21 24.44
CA ASP A 244 4.28 -50.28 24.70
C ASP A 244 4.43 -50.59 26.20
N LEU A 245 3.94 -49.69 27.06
CA LEU A 245 3.98 -49.80 28.51
C LEU A 245 2.73 -49.14 29.09
N PRO A 246 1.66 -49.89 29.38
CA PRO A 246 0.39 -49.29 29.80
C PRO A 246 0.54 -48.56 31.14
N LEU A 247 0.63 -47.24 31.08
CA LEU A 247 0.75 -46.35 32.23
C LEU A 247 -0.60 -45.73 32.56
N GLN A 248 -1.00 -45.90 33.82
CA GLN A 248 -2.16 -45.21 34.36
C GLN A 248 -1.70 -43.93 35.05
N VAL A 249 -2.30 -42.81 34.65
CA VAL A 249 -1.97 -41.48 35.14
C VAL A 249 -3.25 -40.85 35.70
N THR A 250 -3.13 -40.09 36.79
CA THR A 250 -4.22 -39.29 37.33
C THR A 250 -3.82 -37.82 37.38
N ILE A 251 -4.82 -36.95 37.44
CA ILE A 251 -4.62 -35.50 37.57
C ILE A 251 -5.43 -34.99 38.76
N SER A 252 -4.87 -34.01 39.46
CA SER A 252 -5.58 -33.22 40.46
C SER A 252 -5.94 -31.87 39.85
N LEU A 253 -7.15 -31.36 40.12
CA LEU A 253 -7.65 -30.13 39.50
C LEU A 253 -8.15 -29.15 40.57
N GLY A 254 -7.74 -27.89 40.45
CA GLY A 254 -8.30 -26.75 41.17
C GLY A 254 -9.12 -25.88 40.23
N ILE A 255 -10.35 -25.56 40.62
CA ILE A 255 -11.24 -24.70 39.82
C ILE A 255 -11.57 -23.39 40.54
N SER A 256 -11.68 -22.31 39.77
CA SER A 256 -12.16 -21.02 40.24
C SER A 256 -12.96 -20.30 39.16
N MET A 257 -13.82 -19.37 39.58
CA MET A 257 -14.60 -18.49 38.71
C MET A 257 -14.14 -17.05 38.93
N VAL A 258 -14.02 -16.27 37.86
CA VAL A 258 -13.81 -14.82 37.97
C VAL A 258 -15.04 -14.18 38.58
N GLN A 259 -14.85 -13.40 39.65
CA GLN A 259 -15.92 -12.62 40.29
C GLN A 259 -15.84 -11.14 39.88
N ALA A 260 -16.87 -10.37 40.19
CA ALA A 260 -16.88 -8.93 39.93
C ALA A 260 -15.70 -8.25 40.65
N GLY A 261 -14.84 -7.57 39.89
CA GLY A 261 -13.64 -6.90 40.41
C GLY A 261 -12.38 -7.77 40.51
N ASP A 262 -12.46 -9.08 40.23
CA ASP A 262 -11.28 -9.94 40.17
C ASP A 262 -10.40 -9.61 38.96
N SER A 263 -9.09 -9.78 39.14
CA SER A 263 -8.14 -9.90 38.04
C SER A 263 -7.97 -11.37 37.67
N PHE A 264 -7.34 -11.62 36.51
CA PHE A 264 -6.93 -12.98 36.17
C PHE A 264 -5.98 -13.55 37.22
N ASP A 265 -5.02 -12.77 37.70
CA ASP A 265 -4.04 -13.21 38.70
C ASP A 265 -4.71 -13.58 40.04
N SER A 266 -5.72 -12.83 40.49
CA SER A 266 -6.46 -13.17 41.72
C SER A 266 -7.25 -14.46 41.55
N THR A 267 -7.86 -14.65 40.38
CA THR A 267 -8.64 -15.86 40.05
C THR A 267 -7.75 -17.09 39.91
N LEU A 268 -6.59 -16.93 39.29
CA LEU A 268 -5.58 -17.98 39.16
C LEU A 268 -5.05 -18.42 40.52
N LYS A 269 -4.77 -17.48 41.43
CA LYS A 269 -4.39 -17.80 42.82
C LYS A 269 -5.46 -18.61 43.54
N LYS A 270 -6.75 -18.31 43.33
CA LYS A 270 -7.87 -19.12 43.88
C LYS A 270 -7.86 -20.55 43.31
N ALA A 271 -7.60 -20.72 42.01
CA ALA A 271 -7.48 -22.05 41.39
C ALA A 271 -6.27 -22.83 41.93
N ASP A 272 -5.13 -22.17 42.11
CA ASP A 272 -3.91 -22.75 42.67
C ASP A 272 -4.12 -23.24 44.11
N MET A 273 -4.76 -22.43 44.97
CA MET A 273 -5.13 -22.86 46.33
C MET A 273 -6.06 -24.07 46.32
N ALA A 274 -7.04 -24.11 45.41
CA ALA A 274 -7.93 -25.26 45.27
C ALA A 274 -7.15 -26.50 44.80
N LEU A 275 -6.24 -26.36 43.84
CA LEU A 275 -5.37 -27.45 43.36
C LEU A 275 -4.50 -28.01 44.48
N TYR A 276 -3.93 -27.14 45.31
CA TYR A 276 -3.16 -27.55 46.49
C TYR A 276 -3.99 -28.44 47.43
N VAL A 277 -5.26 -28.11 47.65
CA VAL A 277 -6.12 -28.96 48.49
C VAL A 277 -6.54 -30.24 47.80
N ALA A 278 -6.78 -30.25 46.49
CA ALA A 278 -6.97 -31.50 45.75
C ALA A 278 -5.78 -32.46 45.94
N LYS A 279 -4.55 -31.95 45.83
CA LYS A 279 -3.33 -32.73 46.09
C LYS A 279 -3.27 -33.27 47.53
N ASN A 280 -3.71 -32.49 48.52
CA ASN A 280 -3.72 -32.89 49.93
C ASN A 280 -4.90 -33.81 50.33
N ARG A 281 -5.99 -33.82 49.56
CA ARG A 281 -7.15 -34.71 49.77
C ARG A 281 -6.92 -36.14 49.26
N GLY A 282 -5.71 -36.46 48.81
CA GLY A 282 -5.36 -37.78 48.30
C GLY A 282 -5.21 -37.84 46.78
N ARG A 283 -5.15 -36.69 46.09
CA ARG A 283 -5.00 -36.56 44.63
C ARG A 283 -6.18 -37.13 43.84
N ASN A 284 -6.09 -37.14 42.51
CA ASN A 284 -7.15 -37.64 41.62
C ASN A 284 -8.55 -37.11 41.99
N CYS A 285 -8.66 -35.81 42.23
CA CYS A 285 -9.91 -35.16 42.60
C CYS A 285 -9.97 -33.71 42.10
N VAL A 286 -11.18 -33.16 42.08
CA VAL A 286 -11.45 -31.74 41.82
C VAL A 286 -11.73 -31.06 43.16
N ALA A 287 -11.11 -29.89 43.38
CA ALA A 287 -11.45 -29.00 44.47
C ALA A 287 -11.78 -27.61 43.94
N SER A 288 -12.65 -26.89 44.65
CA SER A 288 -13.03 -25.53 44.31
C SER A 288 -12.77 -24.57 45.47
N ASN A 289 -12.58 -23.29 45.16
CA ASN A 289 -12.43 -22.24 46.17
C ASN A 289 -13.70 -22.00 47.03
N LEU A 290 -14.80 -22.71 46.76
CA LEU A 290 -16.04 -22.70 47.54
C LEU A 290 -16.19 -23.93 48.44
N ASP A 291 -15.23 -24.85 48.41
CA ASP A 291 -15.17 -25.97 49.37
C ASP A 291 -14.56 -25.54 50.73
N TYR A 292 -14.55 -24.23 51.01
CA TYR A 292 -14.09 -23.57 52.25
C TYR A 292 -15.10 -22.54 52.75
#